data_AF-A0A849ITU4-F1
#
_entry.id   AF-A0A849ITU4-F1
#
_cell.length_a   1.000
_cell.length_b   1.000
_cell.length_c   1.000
_cell.angle_alpha   90.00
_cell.angle_beta   90.00
_cell.angle_gamma   90.00
#
_symmetry.space_group_name_H-M   'P 1'
#
loop_
_entity.id
_entity.type
_entity.pdbx_description
1 polymer ?
#
loop_
_entity_poly.entity_id
_entity_poly.type
_entity_poly.pdbx_seq_one_letter_code
_entity_poly.pdbx_strand_id
1 'polypeptide(L)'
;MVFSAALFEQMRGFAEAAYPHEGCGVLVGTSGDATEVTEVVQGHNLVVDRRHDRYDLDPSDIIAAERSGRTRGEEVVGFYHTHPDHPARPSQFDTDRA
;
A
#
# COMPACT_ATOMS: atom_id res chain seq x y z
N MET A 1 -2.91 -12.14 -6.79
CA MET A 1 -1.71 -11.44 -6.26
C MET A 1 -1.01 -12.36 -5.30
N VAL A 2 0.31 -12.49 -5.40
CA VAL A 2 1.15 -13.39 -4.59
C VAL A 2 2.16 -12.56 -3.82
N PHE A 3 2.35 -12.87 -2.55
CA PHE A 3 3.34 -12.25 -1.65
C PHE A 3 4.24 -13.32 -1.05
N SER A 4 5.51 -12.98 -0.83
CA SER A 4 6.37 -13.78 0.05
C SER A 4 6.00 -13.51 1.51
N ALA A 5 6.25 -14.49 2.39
CA ALA A 5 6.05 -14.31 3.83
C ALA A 5 6.85 -13.11 4.38
N ALA A 6 8.05 -12.87 3.86
CA ALA A 6 8.89 -11.74 4.26
C ALA A 6 8.28 -10.38 3.90
N LEU A 7 7.70 -10.26 2.69
CA LEU A 7 7.02 -9.03 2.26
C LEU A 7 5.75 -8.78 3.06
N PHE A 8 5.02 -9.86 3.41
CA PHE A 8 3.85 -9.73 4.27
C PHE A 8 4.21 -9.26 5.68
N GLU A 9 5.28 -9.79 6.27
CA GLU A 9 5.79 -9.31 7.57
C GLU A 9 6.28 -7.87 7.51
N GLN A 10 6.92 -7.46 6.41
CA GLN A 10 7.33 -6.07 6.21
C GLN A 10 6.11 -5.13 6.15
N MET A 11 5.08 -5.50 5.39
CA MET A 11 3.82 -4.76 5.33
C MET A 11 3.15 -4.65 6.71
N ARG A 12 3.18 -5.73 7.50
CA ARG A 12 2.69 -5.74 8.88
C ARG A 12 3.48 -4.78 9.77
N GLY A 13 4.80 -4.73 9.62
CA GLY A 13 5.65 -3.75 10.32
C GLY A 13 5.29 -2.31 9.99
N PHE A 14 5.00 -1.99 8.72
CA PHE A 14 4.51 -0.66 8.33
C PHE A 14 3.14 -0.33 8.92
N ALA A 15 2.24 -1.33 8.98
CA ALA A 15 0.93 -1.17 9.61
C ALA A 15 1.04 -0.86 11.10
N GLU A 16 1.89 -1.60 11.83
CA GLU A 16 2.15 -1.40 13.25
C GLU A 16 2.80 -0.03 13.52
N ALA A 17 3.73 0.41 12.66
CA ALA A 17 4.37 1.72 12.78
C ALA A 17 3.43 2.89 12.48
N ALA A 18 2.41 2.68 11.65
CA ALA A 18 1.42 3.69 11.32
C ALA A 18 0.40 3.91 12.45
N TYR A 19 0.19 2.93 13.34
CA TYR A 19 -0.76 3.02 14.45
C TYR A 19 -0.46 4.25 15.35
N PRO A 20 -1.48 5.04 15.76
CA PRO A 20 -2.93 4.81 15.66
C PRO A 20 -3.59 5.38 14.39
N HIS A 21 -2.82 5.64 13.34
CA HIS A 21 -3.30 6.20 12.08
C HIS A 21 -3.40 5.11 10.98
N GLU A 22 -4.22 5.36 9.96
CA GLU A 22 -4.21 4.57 8.74
C GLU A 22 -2.87 4.76 8.02
N GLY A 23 -2.17 3.66 7.82
CA GLY A 23 -1.01 3.57 6.95
C GLY A 23 -1.46 3.30 5.52
N CYS A 24 -0.69 3.77 4.55
CA CYS A 24 -0.90 3.46 3.14
C CYS A 24 0.44 3.17 2.46
N GLY A 25 0.40 2.58 1.28
CA GLY A 25 1.60 2.37 0.50
C GLY A 25 1.37 1.75 -0.87
N VAL A 26 2.49 1.52 -1.55
CA VAL A 26 2.53 1.05 -2.94
C VAL A 26 3.07 -0.37 -2.98
N LEU A 27 2.48 -1.20 -3.84
CA LEU A 27 2.96 -2.54 -4.15
C LEU A 27 3.66 -2.49 -5.50
N VAL A 28 4.91 -2.94 -5.54
CA VAL A 28 5.72 -3.00 -6.76
C VAL A 28 6.01 -4.46 -7.07
N GLY A 29 5.98 -4.80 -8.36
CA GLY A 29 6.18 -6.17 -8.80
C GLY A 29 5.99 -6.34 -10.30
N THR A 30 5.64 -7.56 -10.70
CA THR A 30 5.41 -7.91 -12.10
C THR A 30 3.94 -8.28 -12.33
N SER A 31 3.42 -7.87 -13.48
CA SER A 31 2.14 -8.37 -13.99
C SER A 31 2.39 -9.38 -15.12
N GLY A 32 1.73 -10.53 -15.02
CA GLY A 32 1.80 -11.63 -15.99
C GLY A 32 0.58 -12.53 -15.80
N ASP A 33 0.74 -13.85 -15.88
CA ASP A 33 -0.34 -14.81 -15.59
C ASP A 33 -0.86 -14.67 -14.14
N ALA A 34 0.01 -14.24 -13.22
CA ALA A 34 -0.34 -13.81 -11.88
C ALA A 34 0.44 -12.55 -11.51
N THR A 35 -0.18 -11.67 -10.73
CA THR A 35 0.51 -10.52 -10.12
C THR A 35 1.41 -11.00 -8.99
N GLU A 36 2.72 -10.83 -9.13
CA GLU A 36 3.72 -11.13 -8.10
C GLU A 36 4.23 -9.82 -7.50
N VAL A 37 4.13 -9.67 -6.18
CA VAL A 37 4.67 -8.52 -5.47
C VAL A 37 6.08 -8.85 -5.02
N THR A 38 7.03 -8.00 -5.39
CA THR A 38 8.46 -8.15 -5.07
C THR A 38 8.95 -7.09 -4.09
N GLU A 39 8.22 -5.97 -3.96
CA GLU A 39 8.51 -4.92 -3.00
C GLU A 39 7.21 -4.29 -2.44
N VAL A 40 7.24 -3.99 -1.14
CA VAL A 40 6.21 -3.20 -0.44
C VAL A 40 6.84 -1.88 -0.03
N VAL A 41 6.28 -0.77 -0.51
CA VAL A 41 6.75 0.58 -0.19
C VAL A 41 5.81 1.20 0.82
N GLN A 42 6.35 1.75 1.90
CA GLN A 42 5.58 2.57 2.84
C GLN A 42 5.32 3.94 2.19
N GLY A 43 4.04 4.30 2.07
CA GLY A 43 3.61 5.59 1.59
C GLY A 43 3.25 6.54 2.73
N HIS A 44 3.32 7.83 2.43
CA HIS A 44 2.90 8.89 3.32
C HIS A 44 1.41 9.16 3.13
N ASN A 45 0.66 9.04 4.22
CA ASN A 45 -0.74 9.44 4.25
C ASN A 45 -0.81 10.97 4.44
N LEU A 46 -1.21 11.68 3.39
CA LEU A 46 -1.33 13.14 3.36
C LEU A 46 -2.56 13.68 4.09
N VAL A 47 -3.52 12.82 4.47
CA VAL A 47 -4.68 13.25 5.25
C VAL A 47 -4.20 13.68 6.64
N VAL A 48 -4.54 14.90 7.06
CA VAL A 48 -4.14 15.44 8.38
C VAL A 48 -5.27 15.43 9.39
N ASP A 49 -6.50 15.75 8.97
CA ASP A 49 -7.65 15.97 9.88
C ASP A 49 -8.52 14.74 10.17
N ARG A 50 -8.38 13.65 9.40
CA ARG A 50 -9.18 12.41 9.53
C ARG A 50 -8.38 11.14 9.23
N ARG A 51 -7.19 11.03 9.82
CA ARG A 51 -6.25 9.90 9.62
C ARG A 51 -6.76 8.53 10.09
N HIS A 52 -7.94 8.46 10.72
CA HIS A 52 -8.49 7.22 11.28
C HIS A 52 -9.36 6.43 10.30
N ASP A 53 -9.84 7.05 9.22
CA ASP A 53 -10.82 6.48 8.28
C ASP A 53 -10.58 6.96 6.83
N ARG A 54 -9.44 7.60 6.56
CA ARG A 54 -9.09 8.14 5.24
C ARG A 54 -7.58 8.08 5.00
N TYR A 55 -7.23 7.66 3.79
CA TYR A 55 -5.90 7.81 3.23
C TYR A 55 -5.92 8.65 1.95
N ASP A 56 -4.86 9.43 1.76
CA ASP A 56 -4.51 10.09 0.52
C ASP A 56 -3.02 9.84 0.32
N LEU A 57 -2.71 8.87 -0.54
CA LEU A 57 -1.34 8.43 -0.77
C LEU A 57 -0.61 9.52 -1.54
N ASP A 58 0.53 9.99 -1.00
CA ASP A 58 1.32 11.02 -1.65
C ASP A 58 1.69 10.60 -3.09
N PRO A 59 1.26 11.35 -4.13
CA PRO A 59 1.61 11.04 -5.51
C PRO A 59 3.12 10.95 -5.76
N SER A 60 3.93 11.62 -4.94
CA SER A 60 5.39 11.54 -5.03
C SER A 60 5.92 10.16 -4.62
N ASP A 61 5.28 9.47 -3.68
CA ASP A 61 5.63 8.10 -3.30
C ASP A 61 5.27 7.11 -4.42
N ILE A 62 4.17 7.36 -5.14
CA ILE A 62 3.79 6.59 -6.33
C ILE A 62 4.85 6.75 -7.41
N ILE A 63 5.23 8.00 -7.74
CA ILE A 63 6.26 8.29 -8.75
C ILE A 63 7.61 7.69 -8.35
N ALA A 64 7.97 7.74 -7.07
CA ALA A 64 9.21 7.15 -6.56
C ALA A 64 9.19 5.62 -6.71
N ALA A 65 8.09 4.97 -6.34
CA ALA A 65 7.90 3.53 -6.50
C ALA A 65 7.94 3.10 -7.97
N GLU A 66 7.27 3.83 -8.87
CA GLU A 66 7.34 3.58 -10.31
C GLU A 66 8.75 3.72 -10.86
N ARG A 67 9.48 4.77 -10.46
CA ARG A 67 10.87 4.98 -10.90
C ARG A 67 11.78 3.87 -10.41
N SER A 68 11.65 3.47 -9.15
CA SER A 68 12.41 2.37 -8.57
C SER A 68 12.12 1.06 -9.32
N GLY A 69 10.84 0.70 -9.47
CA GLY A 69 10.41 -0.50 -10.18
C GLY A 69 10.93 -0.56 -11.62
N ARG A 70 10.85 0.55 -12.37
CA ARG A 70 11.34 0.63 -13.74
C ARG A 70 12.82 0.28 -13.87
N THR A 71 13.67 0.61 -12.89
CA THR A 71 15.09 0.22 -12.94
C THR A 71 15.31 -1.29 -12.86
N ARG A 72 14.33 -2.04 -12.32
CA ARG A 72 14.32 -3.49 -12.19
C ARG A 72 13.41 -4.20 -13.20
N GLY A 73 12.78 -3.45 -14.12
CA GLY A 73 11.81 -4.01 -15.07
C GLY A 73 10.44 -4.34 -14.44
N GLU A 74 10.14 -3.75 -13.29
CA GLU A 74 8.91 -3.92 -12.52
C GLU A 74 8.01 -2.69 -12.64
N GLU A 75 6.76 -2.84 -12.19
CA GLU A 75 5.75 -1.79 -12.21
C GLU A 75 4.97 -1.73 -10.90
N VAL A 76 4.17 -0.66 -10.73
CA VAL A 76 3.21 -0.59 -9.63
C VAL A 76 2.06 -1.53 -9.95
N VAL A 77 1.87 -2.52 -9.07
CA VAL A 77 0.87 -3.58 -9.25
C VAL A 77 -0.33 -3.45 -8.29
N GLY A 78 -0.28 -2.47 -7.39
CA GLY A 78 -1.39 -2.16 -6.49
C GLY A 78 -1.03 -1.17 -5.40
N PHE A 79 -2.03 -0.87 -4.58
CA PHE A 79 -1.91 -0.03 -3.39
C PHE A 79 -2.49 -0.79 -2.19
N TYR A 80 -2.02 -0.47 -1.00
CA TYR A 80 -2.57 -1.00 0.24
C TYR A 80 -2.78 0.12 1.24
N HIS A 81 -3.72 -0.09 2.14
CA HIS A 81 -3.91 0.72 3.33
C HIS A 81 -4.31 -0.16 4.51
N THR A 82 -4.16 0.37 5.72
CA THR A 82 -4.50 -0.31 6.97
C THR A 82 -5.67 0.38 7.63
N HIS A 83 -6.54 -0.40 8.27
CA HIS A 83 -7.62 0.12 9.10
C HIS A 83 -7.32 -0.20 10.57
N PRO A 84 -6.88 0.78 11.38
CA PRO A 84 -6.75 0.61 12.83
C PRO A 84 -8.10 0.24 13.44
N ASP A 85 -8.10 -0.73 14.36
CA ASP A 85 -9.25 -1.13 15.18
C ASP A 85 -10.51 -1.61 14.41
N HIS A 86 -10.40 -1.83 13.09
CA HIS A 86 -11.49 -2.33 12.25
C HIS A 86 -11.09 -3.63 11.53
N PRO A 87 -12.03 -4.57 11.35
CA PRO A 87 -11.76 -5.81 10.63
C PRO A 87 -11.31 -5.50 9.20
N ALA A 88 -10.38 -6.29 8.66
CA ALA A 88 -9.87 -6.21 7.28
C ALA A 88 -10.95 -6.54 6.24
N ARG A 89 -11.96 -5.68 6.14
CA ARG A 89 -13.02 -5.68 5.14
C ARG A 89 -13.05 -4.28 4.56
N PRO A 90 -13.14 -4.13 3.22
CA PRO A 90 -13.30 -2.83 2.60
C PRO A 90 -14.52 -2.12 3.22
N SER A 91 -14.35 -0.87 3.62
CA SER A 91 -15.49 -0.03 3.98
C SER A 91 -16.32 0.28 2.73
N GLN A 92 -17.56 0.72 2.92
CA GLN A 92 -18.44 1.11 1.80
C GLN A 92 -17.83 2.26 0.97
N PHE A 93 -16.95 3.06 1.56
CA PHE A 93 -16.26 4.16 0.91
C PHE A 93 -15.06 3.72 0.06
N ASP A 94 -14.37 2.64 0.44
CA ASP A 94 -13.27 2.06 -0.36
C ASP A 94 -13.77 1.47 -1.68
N THR A 95 -15.03 1.04 -1.71
CA THR A 95 -15.67 0.50 -2.92
C THR A 95 -16.06 1.60 -3.92
N ASP A 96 -16.41 2.80 -3.44
CA ASP A 96 -16.85 3.92 -4.28
C ASP A 96 -15.68 4.63 -5.01
N ARG A 97 -14.43 4.28 -4.70
CA ARG A 97 -13.22 4.91 -5.26
C ARG A 97 -12.25 3.96 -5.95
N ALA A 98 -12.63 2.69 -6.13
CA ALA A 98 -11.88 1.69 -6.89
C ALA A 98 -11.94 1.92 -8.41
#